data_AF-A0A2V8T1U2-F1
#
_entry.id   AF-A0A2V8T1U2-F1
#
_cell.length_a   1.000
_cell.length_b   1.000
_cell.length_c   1.000
_cell.angle_alpha   90.00
_cell.angle_beta   90.00
_cell.angle_gamma   90.00
#
_symmetry.space_group_name_H-M   'P 1'
#
loop_
_entity.id
_entity.type
_entity.pdbx_description
1 polymer ?
#
loop_
_entity_poly.entity_id
_entity_poly.type
_entity_poly.pdbx_seq_one_letter_code
_entity_poly.pdbx_strand_id
1 'polypeptide(L)'
;MKAVGKKISPRFALRVWLSLVVVCSLLLGGCFKGGDGGEQFYGKVVVPGAQEFRWSDGGLPKVFDPARAAAPPDTDAVRALFEGLTDYEPGTLRPVPAVASRWESDDEGLRWTFHLRTNARWSNGDAVTAQDFVRSWQRALRLGERAPHSKLLSNIEGAQSLAAPLQTMAQSGAEDESARVARGAAKTVAPTPAPHAFGGVALDAHTLRVTLQRPDKNFPALVAHPAFRPVHELSVGADLPELREEQTRDGGQSDEAAVVTNGAFSLSRLAGDSVELKRAQSYWDAPSVQLERVLFVDRSDTEGALAA
;
A
#
# COMPACT_ATOMS: atom_id res chain seq x y z
N MET A 1 -62.64 65.77 -8.52
CA MET A 1 -62.53 66.18 -7.11
C MET A 1 -61.05 66.26 -6.76
N LYS A 2 -60.54 67.43 -6.35
CA LYS A 2 -59.09 67.71 -6.21
C LYS A 2 -58.49 66.99 -5.00
N ALA A 3 -57.38 66.28 -5.21
CA ALA A 3 -56.61 65.61 -4.17
C ALA A 3 -55.83 66.63 -3.33
N VAL A 4 -56.04 66.62 -2.01
CA VAL A 4 -55.28 67.43 -1.05
C VAL A 4 -54.00 66.68 -0.70
N GLY A 5 -52.89 67.08 -1.32
CA GLY A 5 -51.55 66.58 -0.99
C GLY A 5 -51.06 67.17 0.32
N LYS A 6 -51.01 66.37 1.38
CA LYS A 6 -50.48 66.78 2.70
C LYS A 6 -48.96 66.90 2.60
N LYS A 7 -48.42 68.14 2.60
CA LYS A 7 -46.98 68.41 2.59
C LYS A 7 -46.34 67.87 3.87
N ILE A 8 -45.50 66.84 3.75
CA ILE A 8 -44.73 66.28 4.85
C ILE A 8 -43.57 67.25 5.16
N SER A 9 -43.46 67.69 6.41
CA SER A 9 -42.41 68.64 6.81
C SER A 9 -41.03 67.97 6.80
N PRO A 10 -39.95 68.70 6.45
CA PRO A 10 -38.60 68.13 6.38
C PRO A 10 -38.11 67.58 7.73
N ARG A 11 -38.61 68.14 8.84
CA ARG A 11 -38.33 67.67 10.21
C ARG A 11 -39.02 66.33 10.52
N PHE A 12 -40.17 66.06 9.90
CA PHE A 12 -40.87 64.77 10.03
C PHE A 12 -40.17 63.70 9.19
N ALA A 13 -39.77 64.03 7.96
CA ALA A 13 -38.98 63.12 7.11
C ALA A 13 -37.65 62.74 7.76
N LEU A 14 -36.93 63.70 8.37
CA LEU A 14 -35.66 63.45 9.06
C LEU A 14 -35.83 62.56 10.30
N ARG A 15 -36.90 62.75 11.07
CA ARG A 15 -37.21 61.90 12.23
C ARG A 15 -37.56 60.47 11.82
N VAL A 16 -38.37 60.30 10.79
CA VAL A 16 -38.70 58.96 10.25
C VAL A 16 -37.43 58.29 9.72
N TRP A 17 -36.56 59.02 9.04
CA TRP A 17 -35.30 58.47 8.52
C TRP A 17 -34.33 58.07 9.63
N LEU A 18 -34.16 58.91 10.67
CA LEU A 18 -33.35 58.55 11.84
C LEU A 18 -33.92 57.33 12.58
N SER A 19 -35.24 57.25 12.75
CA SER A 19 -35.89 56.08 13.35
C SER A 19 -35.69 54.83 12.51
N LEU A 20 -35.73 54.94 11.18
CA LEU A 20 -35.51 53.81 10.27
C LEU A 20 -34.05 53.32 10.33
N VAL A 21 -33.08 54.23 10.41
CA VAL A 21 -31.65 53.89 10.57
C VAL A 21 -31.39 53.21 11.92
N VAL A 22 -31.98 53.70 13.02
CA VAL A 22 -31.82 53.07 14.35
C VAL A 22 -32.46 51.68 14.37
N VAL A 23 -33.65 51.50 13.79
CA VAL A 23 -34.30 50.18 13.68
C VAL A 23 -33.50 49.23 12.79
N CYS A 24 -32.95 49.71 11.66
CA CYS A 24 -32.11 48.89 10.78
C CYS A 24 -30.77 48.50 11.46
N SER A 25 -30.23 49.37 12.31
CA SER A 25 -29.03 49.10 13.12
C SER A 25 -29.29 48.05 14.20
N LEU A 26 -30.47 48.09 14.83
CA LEU A 26 -30.89 47.11 15.83
C LEU A 26 -31.23 45.73 15.21
N LEU A 27 -31.70 45.70 13.96
CA LEU A 27 -31.95 44.45 13.22
C LEU A 27 -30.65 43.79 12.71
N LEU A 28 -29.59 44.57 12.45
CA LEU A 28 -28.27 44.04 12.09
C LEU A 28 -27.44 43.58 13.30
N GLY A 29 -27.79 44.05 14.51
CA GLY A 29 -27.18 43.59 15.78
C GLY A 29 -27.82 42.34 16.38
N GLY A 30 -28.86 41.79 15.73
CA GLY A 30 -29.62 40.63 16.20
C GLY A 30 -28.99 39.30 15.78
N CYS A 31 -27.98 38.86 16.53
CA CYS A 31 -27.62 37.46 16.74
C CYS A 31 -27.45 36.57 15.50
N PHE A 32 -26.35 36.78 14.77
CA PHE A 32 -25.50 35.63 14.47
C PHE A 32 -25.02 35.11 15.84
N LYS A 33 -25.71 34.11 16.38
CA LYS A 33 -25.15 33.30 17.47
C LYS A 33 -24.08 32.45 16.82
N GLY A 34 -22.92 33.07 16.57
CA GLY A 34 -21.66 32.36 16.47
C GLY A 34 -21.57 31.54 17.74
N GLY A 35 -21.74 30.23 17.61
CA GLY A 35 -21.48 29.30 18.69
C GLY A 35 -19.99 29.34 18.96
N ASP A 36 -19.57 30.29 19.79
CA ASP A 36 -18.28 30.22 20.45
C ASP A 36 -18.25 28.91 21.23
N GLY A 37 -17.27 28.09 20.88
CA GLY A 37 -16.42 27.47 21.89
C GLY A 37 -17.11 26.47 22.80
N GLY A 38 -17.96 25.60 22.25
CA GLY A 38 -18.13 24.29 22.85
C GLY A 38 -16.81 23.53 22.73
N GLU A 39 -15.88 23.74 23.67
CA GLU A 39 -14.75 22.85 23.91
C GLU A 39 -15.32 21.46 24.20
N GLN A 40 -15.47 20.65 23.15
CA GLN A 40 -15.85 19.25 23.29
C GLN A 40 -14.63 18.36 23.59
N PHE A 41 -13.44 18.96 23.58
CA PHE A 41 -12.19 18.32 23.92
C PHE A 41 -11.57 19.07 25.10
N TYR A 42 -11.45 18.39 26.24
CA TYR A 42 -10.64 18.87 27.35
C TYR A 42 -9.17 18.87 26.91
N GLY A 43 -8.60 20.05 26.70
CA GLY A 43 -7.19 20.22 26.32
C GLY A 43 -6.99 21.27 25.25
N LYS A 44 -5.86 21.97 25.28
CA LYS A 44 -5.46 22.90 24.23
C LYS A 44 -5.13 22.09 22.97
N VAL A 45 -6.13 21.88 22.11
CA VAL A 45 -5.95 21.19 20.83
C VAL A 45 -5.15 22.10 19.90
N VAL A 46 -3.84 21.87 19.79
CA VAL A 46 -3.02 22.45 18.72
C VAL A 46 -3.23 21.58 17.49
N VAL A 47 -4.02 22.09 16.53
CA VAL A 47 -4.17 21.41 15.23
C VAL A 47 -2.78 21.30 14.60
N PRO A 48 -2.30 20.09 14.26
CA PRO A 48 -1.02 19.93 13.61
C PRO A 48 -0.97 20.71 12.29
N GLY A 49 0.14 21.40 12.02
CA GLY A 49 0.33 22.16 10.78
C GLY A 49 0.47 21.29 9.51
N ALA A 50 0.52 19.97 9.67
CA ALA A 50 0.62 18.97 8.60
C ALA A 50 -0.38 17.85 8.87
N GLN A 51 -0.98 17.29 7.80
CA GLN A 51 -1.83 16.11 7.89
C GLN A 51 -0.98 14.86 8.16
N GLU A 52 -0.68 14.62 9.44
CA GLU A 52 0.13 13.49 9.92
C GLU A 52 -0.72 12.37 10.49
N PHE A 53 -0.37 11.13 10.13
CA PHE A 53 -0.80 9.94 10.86
C PHE A 53 0.40 9.30 11.56
N ARG A 54 0.30 9.08 12.87
CA ARG A 54 1.32 8.34 13.64
C ARG A 54 0.84 6.91 13.86
N TRP A 55 1.64 5.95 13.46
CA TRP A 55 1.35 4.53 13.56
C TRP A 55 2.35 3.85 14.48
N SER A 56 1.87 2.96 15.33
CA SER A 56 2.71 2.07 16.12
C SER A 56 2.01 0.74 16.28
N ASP A 57 2.74 -0.34 16.01
CA ASP A 57 2.35 -1.71 16.29
C ASP A 57 3.47 -2.42 17.05
N GLY A 58 3.84 -1.85 18.20
CA GLY A 58 4.88 -2.38 19.10
C GLY A 58 6.33 -2.10 18.70
N GLY A 59 6.62 -1.72 17.46
CA GLY A 59 7.96 -1.33 17.02
C GLY A 59 8.01 -0.75 15.62
N LEU A 60 9.22 -0.49 15.13
CA LEU A 60 9.45 0.03 13.77
C LEU A 60 9.46 -1.09 12.72
N PRO A 61 8.95 -0.84 11.49
CA PRO A 61 9.14 -1.73 10.36
C PRO A 61 10.63 -1.87 10.06
N LYS A 62 11.06 -3.10 9.74
CA LYS A 62 12.44 -3.50 9.43
C LYS A 62 12.59 -4.05 8.02
N VAL A 63 11.51 -4.58 7.46
CA VAL A 63 11.49 -5.18 6.12
C VAL A 63 10.52 -4.42 5.25
N PHE A 64 11.02 -3.84 4.15
CA PHE A 64 10.20 -3.13 3.16
C PHE A 64 10.02 -3.90 1.85
N ASP A 65 10.69 -5.04 1.71
CA ASP A 65 10.51 -5.93 0.56
C ASP A 65 9.17 -6.68 0.65
N PRO A 66 8.23 -6.47 -0.31
CA PRO A 66 6.93 -7.12 -0.30
C PRO A 66 6.97 -8.65 -0.26
N ALA A 67 8.01 -9.29 -0.80
CA ALA A 67 8.13 -10.75 -0.76
C ALA A 67 8.53 -11.27 0.63
N ARG A 68 9.23 -10.45 1.43
CA ARG A 68 9.86 -10.85 2.69
C ARG A 68 9.08 -10.40 3.92
N ALA A 69 8.29 -9.33 3.83
CA ALA A 69 7.46 -8.84 4.92
C ALA A 69 6.49 -9.94 5.42
N ALA A 70 6.60 -10.27 6.70
CA ALA A 70 5.92 -11.42 7.31
C ALA A 70 4.67 -11.02 8.10
N ALA A 71 4.68 -9.86 8.75
CA ALA A 71 3.62 -9.39 9.62
C ALA A 71 3.73 -7.87 9.80
N PRO A 72 2.70 -7.22 10.37
CA PRO A 72 2.84 -5.87 10.92
C PRO A 72 4.01 -5.79 11.93
N PRO A 73 4.71 -4.64 12.01
CA PRO A 73 4.51 -3.41 11.24
C PRO A 73 5.08 -3.43 9.81
N ASP A 74 5.84 -4.46 9.41
CA ASP A 74 6.47 -4.54 8.09
C ASP A 74 5.44 -4.53 6.96
N THR A 75 4.38 -5.34 7.10
CA THR A 75 3.33 -5.41 6.08
C THR A 75 2.53 -4.12 5.97
N ASP A 76 2.44 -3.32 7.04
CA ASP A 76 1.74 -2.03 7.01
C ASP A 76 2.56 -1.00 6.24
N ALA A 77 3.88 -0.99 6.45
CA ALA A 77 4.78 -0.17 5.66
C ALA A 77 4.76 -0.59 4.18
N VAL A 78 4.83 -1.89 3.87
CA VAL A 78 4.69 -2.39 2.49
C VAL A 78 3.34 -1.99 1.89
N ARG A 79 2.26 -1.95 2.69
CA ARG A 79 0.94 -1.52 2.25
C ARG A 79 0.90 -0.07 1.79
N ALA A 80 1.61 0.81 2.48
CA ALA A 80 1.72 2.23 2.14
C ALA A 80 2.70 2.50 0.98
N LEU A 81 3.80 1.75 0.91
CA LEU A 81 4.90 1.98 -0.03
C LEU A 81 4.64 1.38 -1.42
N PHE A 82 3.98 0.24 -1.51
CA PHE A 82 3.76 -0.43 -2.80
C PHE A 82 2.26 -0.41 -3.14
N GLU A 83 1.91 -0.81 -4.35
CA GLU A 83 0.52 -1.05 -4.73
C GLU A 83 0.42 -2.28 -5.63
N GLY A 84 -0.52 -3.17 -5.32
CA GLY A 84 -0.75 -4.42 -6.04
C GLY A 84 -1.70 -4.27 -7.23
N LEU A 85 -2.05 -5.39 -7.86
CA LEU A 85 -3.05 -5.41 -8.93
C LEU A 85 -4.42 -4.94 -8.40
N THR A 86 -4.79 -5.41 -7.23
CA THR A 86 -6.05 -5.09 -6.53
C THR A 86 -5.74 -4.64 -5.11
N ASP A 87 -6.74 -4.07 -4.45
CA ASP A 87 -6.73 -3.81 -3.01
C ASP A 87 -8.06 -4.26 -2.37
N TYR A 88 -8.21 -4.06 -1.07
CA TYR A 88 -9.42 -4.39 -0.32
C TYR A 88 -10.26 -3.15 -0.01
N GLU A 89 -11.56 -3.21 -0.30
CA GLU A 89 -12.51 -2.21 0.16
C GLU A 89 -12.64 -2.26 1.70
N PRO A 90 -12.46 -1.13 2.42
CA PRO A 90 -12.65 -1.07 3.85
C PRO A 90 -14.04 -1.58 4.27
N GLY A 91 -14.07 -2.45 5.29
CA GLY A 91 -15.31 -2.99 5.88
C GLY A 91 -15.89 -4.21 5.16
N THR A 92 -15.79 -4.31 3.83
CA THR A 92 -16.30 -5.48 3.08
C THR A 92 -15.22 -6.48 2.70
N LEU A 93 -13.95 -6.05 2.65
CA LEU A 93 -12.80 -6.83 2.17
C LEU A 93 -13.00 -7.38 0.76
N ARG A 94 -13.88 -6.77 -0.03
CA ARG A 94 -14.04 -7.12 -1.44
C ARG A 94 -12.84 -6.59 -2.23
N PRO A 95 -12.35 -7.34 -3.23
CA PRO A 95 -11.28 -6.85 -4.08
C PRO A 95 -11.78 -5.67 -4.93
N VAL A 96 -11.00 -4.59 -4.94
CA VAL A 96 -11.24 -3.37 -5.74
C VAL A 96 -10.05 -3.07 -6.67
N PRO A 97 -10.27 -2.31 -7.75
CA PRO A 97 -9.20 -1.83 -8.62
C PRO A 97 -8.10 -1.07 -7.89
N ALA A 98 -6.84 -1.40 -8.18
CA ALA A 98 -5.65 -0.69 -7.74
C ALA A 98 -4.78 -0.39 -8.97
N VAL A 99 -3.58 -0.97 -9.11
CA VAL A 99 -2.79 -0.85 -10.35
C VAL A 99 -3.53 -1.45 -11.55
N ALA A 100 -4.29 -2.55 -11.35
CA ALA A 100 -5.23 -3.03 -12.34
C ALA A 100 -6.52 -2.21 -12.27
N SER A 101 -6.85 -1.53 -13.37
CA SER A 101 -8.09 -0.76 -13.52
C SER A 101 -9.33 -1.65 -13.64
N ARG A 102 -9.15 -2.86 -14.18
CA ARG A 102 -10.17 -3.92 -14.29
C ARG A 102 -9.50 -5.28 -14.47
N TRP A 103 -10.27 -6.34 -14.27
CA TRP A 103 -9.87 -7.71 -14.57
C TRP A 103 -11.06 -8.52 -15.08
N GLU A 104 -10.77 -9.65 -15.72
CA GLU A 104 -11.73 -10.61 -16.24
C GLU A 104 -11.19 -12.03 -16.08
N SER A 105 -12.09 -13.01 -15.99
CA SER A 105 -11.73 -14.44 -15.96
C SER A 105 -12.49 -15.22 -17.03
N ASP A 106 -12.02 -16.44 -17.33
CA ASP A 106 -12.91 -17.43 -17.92
C ASP A 106 -13.97 -17.92 -16.91
N ASP A 107 -14.98 -18.65 -17.40
CA ASP A 107 -16.14 -19.09 -16.61
C ASP A 107 -15.75 -19.95 -15.40
N GLU A 108 -14.64 -20.68 -15.53
CA GLU A 108 -14.10 -21.57 -14.50
C GLU A 108 -13.27 -20.80 -13.47
N GLY A 109 -12.61 -19.70 -13.84
CA GLY A 109 -11.68 -18.98 -12.98
C GLY A 109 -10.27 -19.56 -13.02
N LEU A 110 -9.89 -20.17 -14.15
CA LEU A 110 -8.56 -20.70 -14.44
C LEU A 110 -7.64 -19.67 -15.07
N ARG A 111 -8.18 -18.81 -15.93
CA ARG A 111 -7.40 -17.77 -16.62
C ARG A 111 -7.94 -16.40 -16.25
N TRP A 112 -7.06 -15.58 -15.69
CA TRP A 112 -7.34 -14.20 -15.32
C TRP A 112 -6.56 -13.24 -16.21
N THR A 113 -7.21 -12.17 -16.66
CA THR A 113 -6.55 -11.09 -17.38
C THR A 113 -6.76 -9.79 -16.61
N PHE A 114 -5.66 -9.12 -16.25
CA PHE A 114 -5.64 -7.85 -15.55
C PHE A 114 -5.20 -6.74 -16.51
N HIS A 115 -5.93 -5.63 -16.52
CA HIS A 115 -5.63 -4.46 -17.35
C HIS A 115 -5.11 -3.32 -16.48
N LEU A 116 -3.82 -3.06 -16.59
CA LEU A 116 -3.10 -2.10 -15.77
C LEU A 116 -3.36 -0.66 -16.22
N ARG A 117 -3.29 0.27 -15.27
CA ARG A 117 -3.36 1.71 -15.52
C ARG A 117 -2.14 2.17 -16.30
N THR A 118 -2.35 2.94 -17.37
CA THR A 118 -1.25 3.52 -18.18
C THR A 118 -0.53 4.67 -17.49
N ASN A 119 -1.15 5.28 -16.47
CA ASN A 119 -0.59 6.35 -15.65
C ASN A 119 0.05 5.85 -14.34
N ALA A 120 0.09 4.55 -14.07
CA ALA A 120 0.81 4.02 -12.90
C ALA A 120 2.31 4.25 -13.07
N ARG A 121 2.95 4.78 -12.02
CA ARG A 121 4.38 5.13 -12.02
C ARG A 121 5.07 4.65 -10.76
N TRP A 122 6.32 4.26 -10.94
CA TRP A 122 7.30 4.12 -9.88
C TRP A 122 7.74 5.52 -9.39
N SER A 123 8.28 5.60 -8.19
CA SER A 123 8.74 6.85 -7.57
C SER A 123 9.91 7.51 -8.31
N ASN A 124 10.65 6.74 -9.11
CA ASN A 124 11.69 7.24 -10.01
C ASN A 124 11.15 7.76 -11.36
N GLY A 125 9.83 7.68 -11.60
CA GLY A 125 9.17 8.13 -12.83
C GLY A 125 8.98 7.05 -13.90
N ASP A 126 9.51 5.85 -13.72
CA ASP A 126 9.30 4.73 -14.65
C ASP A 126 7.84 4.26 -14.65
N ALA A 127 7.39 3.69 -15.77
CA ALA A 127 6.06 3.09 -15.86
C ALA A 127 5.99 1.78 -15.07
N VAL A 128 4.91 1.58 -14.30
CA VAL A 128 4.60 0.26 -13.72
C VAL A 128 4.02 -0.60 -14.84
N THR A 129 4.64 -1.76 -15.08
CA THR A 129 4.27 -2.66 -16.18
C THR A 129 3.84 -4.04 -15.70
N ALA A 130 3.14 -4.78 -16.57
CA ALA A 130 2.78 -6.17 -16.31
C ALA A 130 4.01 -7.06 -16.07
N GLN A 131 5.15 -6.73 -16.69
CA GLN A 131 6.40 -7.47 -16.50
C GLN A 131 6.96 -7.30 -15.09
N ASP A 132 6.72 -6.18 -14.41
CA ASP A 132 7.18 -5.95 -13.04
C ASP A 132 6.53 -6.97 -12.09
N PHE A 133 5.23 -7.25 -12.27
CA PHE A 133 4.50 -8.28 -11.52
C PHE A 133 5.06 -9.66 -11.79
N VAL A 134 5.24 -10.03 -13.07
CA VAL A 134 5.80 -11.34 -13.45
C VAL A 134 7.16 -11.56 -12.82
N ARG A 135 8.09 -10.60 -12.95
CA ARG A 135 9.43 -10.70 -12.35
C ARG A 135 9.37 -10.83 -10.83
N SER A 136 8.50 -10.05 -10.18
CA SER A 136 8.35 -10.03 -8.72
C SER A 136 7.80 -11.34 -8.17
N TRP A 137 6.79 -11.93 -8.83
CA TRP A 137 6.20 -13.20 -8.43
C TRP A 137 7.17 -14.37 -8.61
N GLN A 138 7.91 -14.39 -9.73
CA GLN A 138 8.97 -15.37 -9.92
C GLN A 138 10.07 -15.23 -8.87
N ARG A 139 10.45 -14.00 -8.51
CA ARG A 139 11.41 -13.72 -7.45
C ARG A 139 10.92 -14.23 -6.09
N ALA A 140 9.67 -13.93 -5.72
CA ALA A 140 9.08 -14.39 -4.46
C ALA A 140 9.10 -15.92 -4.35
N LEU A 141 8.79 -16.64 -5.43
CA LEU A 141 8.89 -18.10 -5.49
C LEU A 141 10.34 -18.60 -5.31
N ARG A 142 11.31 -17.97 -5.98
CA ARG A 142 12.74 -18.35 -5.89
C ARG A 142 13.33 -18.09 -4.50
N LEU A 143 12.82 -17.11 -3.77
CA LEU A 143 13.24 -16.83 -2.40
C LEU A 143 12.86 -17.94 -1.41
N GLY A 144 11.87 -18.77 -1.74
CA GLY A 144 11.46 -19.91 -0.92
C GLY A 144 11.11 -19.48 0.52
N GLU A 145 11.74 -20.10 1.50
CA GLU A 145 11.53 -19.81 2.93
C GLU A 145 11.93 -18.38 3.34
N ARG A 146 12.75 -17.68 2.53
CA ARG A 146 13.05 -16.25 2.76
C ARG A 146 11.88 -15.34 2.39
N ALA A 147 10.88 -15.87 1.68
CA ALA A 147 9.62 -15.20 1.37
C ALA A 147 8.48 -15.97 2.08
N PRO A 148 8.11 -15.59 3.32
CA PRO A 148 7.20 -16.35 4.18
C PRO A 148 5.85 -16.70 3.54
N HIS A 149 5.41 -15.85 2.61
CA HIS A 149 4.13 -15.96 1.91
C HIS A 149 4.24 -16.49 0.48
N SER A 150 5.41 -16.96 0.05
CA SER A 150 5.64 -17.46 -1.32
C SER A 150 4.67 -18.57 -1.74
N LYS A 151 4.19 -19.38 -0.79
CA LYS A 151 3.20 -20.44 -1.02
C LYS A 151 1.84 -19.91 -1.52
N LEU A 152 1.50 -18.65 -1.30
CA LEU A 152 0.27 -18.06 -1.87
C LEU A 152 0.30 -18.05 -3.41
N LEU A 153 1.49 -17.99 -4.01
CA LEU A 153 1.66 -18.00 -5.47
C LEU A 153 1.61 -19.42 -6.08
N SER A 154 1.51 -20.47 -5.25
CA SER A 154 1.62 -21.86 -5.68
C SER A 154 0.52 -22.33 -6.64
N ASN A 155 -0.63 -21.66 -6.67
CA ASN A 155 -1.70 -22.01 -7.60
C ASN A 155 -1.46 -21.46 -9.03
N ILE A 156 -0.45 -20.63 -9.27
CA ILE A 156 -0.09 -20.17 -10.62
C ILE A 156 0.60 -21.32 -11.35
N GLU A 157 0.25 -21.58 -12.61
CA GLU A 157 0.88 -22.63 -13.42
C GLU A 157 2.42 -22.48 -13.42
N GLY A 158 3.15 -23.60 -13.31
CA GLY A 158 4.61 -23.58 -13.27
C GLY A 158 5.25 -22.98 -12.02
N ALA A 159 4.48 -22.56 -11.00
CA ALA A 159 5.06 -21.99 -9.77
C ALA A 159 6.02 -22.94 -9.04
N GLN A 160 5.73 -24.25 -9.03
CA GLN A 160 6.58 -25.24 -8.34
C GLN A 160 7.94 -25.42 -9.00
N SER A 161 8.09 -25.12 -10.31
CA SER A 161 9.39 -25.23 -10.99
C SER A 161 10.34 -24.09 -10.60
N LEU A 162 9.80 -22.99 -10.08
CA LEU A 162 10.55 -21.83 -9.60
C LEU A 162 10.77 -21.82 -8.10
N ALA A 163 9.93 -22.53 -7.35
CA ALA A 163 10.11 -22.70 -5.92
C ALA A 163 11.46 -23.39 -5.66
N ALA A 164 12.26 -22.82 -4.74
CA ALA A 164 13.50 -23.46 -4.32
C ALA A 164 13.20 -24.90 -3.86
N PRO A 165 13.90 -25.93 -4.38
CA PRO A 165 13.70 -27.29 -3.90
C PRO A 165 13.91 -27.32 -2.39
N LEU A 166 12.97 -27.92 -1.66
CA LEU A 166 13.21 -28.38 -0.28
C LEU A 166 14.35 -29.39 -0.35
N GLN A 167 15.60 -28.95 -0.33
CA GLN A 167 16.73 -29.85 -0.18
C GLN A 167 16.58 -30.50 1.20
N THR A 168 16.14 -31.76 1.21
CA THR A 168 16.89 -32.89 1.75
C THR A 168 17.90 -32.53 2.85
N MET A 169 17.45 -31.90 3.93
CA MET A 169 18.19 -31.75 5.18
C MET A 169 17.65 -32.75 6.21
N ALA A 170 17.53 -34.01 5.80
CA ALA A 170 17.20 -35.13 6.68
C ALA A 170 17.56 -36.45 6.00
N GLN A 171 18.86 -36.64 5.69
CA GLN A 171 19.54 -37.95 5.58
C GLN A 171 21.00 -37.72 5.13
N SER A 172 21.80 -37.11 6.00
CA SER A 172 23.25 -37.32 6.01
C SER A 172 23.63 -37.68 7.44
N GLY A 173 23.34 -38.91 7.80
CA GLY A 173 23.63 -39.50 9.10
C GLY A 173 23.72 -41.01 8.94
N ALA A 174 24.96 -41.46 8.68
CA ALA A 174 25.50 -42.80 8.91
C ALA A 174 24.61 -44.01 8.61
N GLU A 175 24.84 -44.65 7.46
CA GLU A 175 24.96 -46.12 7.44
C GLU A 175 26.14 -46.54 6.55
N ASP A 176 26.95 -47.38 7.18
CA ASP A 176 28.24 -47.89 6.78
C ASP A 176 28.15 -48.79 5.54
N GLU A 177 29.17 -48.69 4.70
CA GLU A 177 29.26 -49.29 3.39
C GLU A 177 29.70 -50.76 3.49
N SER A 178 28.79 -51.65 3.87
CA SER A 178 29.07 -53.09 3.88
C SER A 178 27.85 -54.00 3.69
N ALA A 179 27.14 -53.84 2.58
CA ALA A 179 26.30 -54.92 2.04
C ALA A 179 26.02 -54.75 0.54
N ARG A 180 27.02 -55.01 -0.31
CA ARG A 180 26.70 -55.48 -1.67
C ARG A 180 26.16 -56.91 -1.56
N VAL A 181 25.10 -57.17 -2.33
CA VAL A 181 24.54 -58.45 -2.80
C VAL A 181 23.11 -58.69 -2.29
N ALA A 182 22.12 -58.26 -3.07
CA ALA A 182 21.06 -59.14 -3.58
C ALA A 182 19.93 -58.35 -4.27
N ARG A 183 19.61 -58.81 -5.49
CA ARG A 183 18.29 -58.81 -6.15
C ARG A 183 17.75 -57.48 -6.70
N GLY A 184 17.56 -57.52 -8.02
CA GLY A 184 16.92 -56.47 -8.80
C GLY A 184 15.42 -56.36 -8.59
N ALA A 185 14.95 -55.16 -8.87
CA ALA A 185 13.68 -54.87 -9.51
C ALA A 185 13.85 -53.48 -10.12
N ALA A 186 13.87 -53.38 -11.45
CA ALA A 186 13.85 -52.09 -12.13
C ALA A 186 12.50 -51.41 -11.82
N LYS A 187 12.49 -50.46 -10.89
CA LYS A 187 11.40 -49.50 -10.76
C LYS A 187 11.55 -48.51 -11.92
N THR A 188 10.69 -48.64 -12.91
CA THR A 188 10.38 -47.59 -13.88
C THR A 188 10.00 -46.33 -13.11
N VAL A 189 10.93 -45.38 -13.04
CA VAL A 189 10.66 -43.99 -12.65
C VAL A 189 9.84 -43.40 -13.79
N ALA A 190 8.58 -43.04 -13.50
CA ALA A 190 7.74 -42.32 -14.44
C ALA A 190 8.46 -41.04 -14.90
N PRO A 191 8.33 -40.63 -16.18
CA PRO A 191 9.02 -39.45 -16.67
C PRO A 191 8.57 -38.23 -15.86
N THR A 192 9.55 -37.55 -15.25
CA THR A 192 9.37 -36.22 -14.68
C THR A 192 8.68 -35.33 -15.74
N PRO A 193 7.50 -34.74 -15.46
CA PRO A 193 6.88 -33.82 -16.39
C PRO A 193 7.87 -32.71 -16.73
N ALA A 194 7.94 -32.33 -18.01
CA ALA A 194 8.72 -31.18 -18.43
C ALA A 194 8.32 -29.94 -17.59
N PRO A 195 9.27 -29.05 -17.24
CA PRO A 195 8.94 -27.87 -16.46
C PRO A 195 7.92 -27.01 -17.21
N HIS A 196 6.71 -26.91 -16.66
CA HIS A 196 5.68 -26.02 -17.17
C HIS A 196 6.20 -24.59 -17.10
N ALA A 197 6.00 -23.81 -18.18
CA ALA A 197 6.30 -22.39 -18.18
C ALA A 197 5.47 -21.68 -17.09
N PHE A 198 6.04 -20.63 -16.50
CA PHE A 198 5.33 -19.86 -15.47
C PHE A 198 4.06 -19.23 -16.04
N GLY A 199 2.93 -19.40 -15.35
CA GLY A 199 1.59 -19.04 -15.81
C GLY A 199 1.29 -17.55 -15.80
N GLY A 200 2.14 -16.72 -15.19
CA GLY A 200 2.07 -15.26 -15.28
C GLY A 200 2.80 -14.74 -16.53
N VAL A 201 2.07 -14.14 -17.45
CA VAL A 201 2.58 -13.65 -18.74
C VAL A 201 2.15 -12.20 -18.96
N ALA A 202 3.12 -11.31 -19.16
CA ALA A 202 2.86 -9.97 -19.69
C ALA A 202 2.61 -10.09 -21.21
N LEU A 203 1.35 -9.92 -21.64
CA LEU A 203 1.01 -9.93 -23.07
C LEU A 203 1.51 -8.65 -23.75
N ASP A 204 1.50 -7.56 -23.00
CA ASP A 204 2.07 -6.26 -23.33
C ASP A 204 2.38 -5.51 -22.01
N ALA A 205 2.79 -4.24 -22.10
CA ALA A 205 3.16 -3.44 -20.93
C ALA A 205 2.02 -3.27 -19.90
N HIS A 206 0.75 -3.34 -20.33
CA HIS A 206 -0.42 -3.05 -19.51
C HIS A 206 -1.44 -4.19 -19.44
N THR A 207 -1.11 -5.36 -19.98
CA THR A 207 -1.98 -6.54 -19.94
C THR A 207 -1.24 -7.73 -19.36
N LEU A 208 -1.64 -8.15 -18.15
CA LEU A 208 -1.12 -9.33 -17.47
C LEU A 208 -2.13 -10.47 -17.57
N ARG A 209 -1.73 -11.61 -18.12
CA ARG A 209 -2.49 -12.86 -18.07
C ARG A 209 -1.90 -13.78 -17.01
N VAL A 210 -2.77 -14.41 -16.22
CA VAL A 210 -2.38 -15.40 -15.22
C VAL A 210 -3.19 -16.67 -15.46
N THR A 211 -2.49 -17.79 -15.68
CA THR A 211 -3.10 -19.13 -15.72
C THR A 211 -2.85 -19.84 -14.39
N LEU A 212 -3.93 -20.39 -13.81
CA LEU A 212 -3.91 -21.14 -12.56
C LEU A 212 -3.95 -22.65 -12.82
N GLN A 213 -3.38 -23.42 -11.90
CA GLN A 213 -3.39 -24.89 -11.93
C GLN A 213 -4.75 -25.45 -11.54
N ARG A 214 -5.46 -24.74 -10.66
CA ARG A 214 -6.81 -25.09 -10.21
C ARG A 214 -7.68 -23.83 -10.24
N PRO A 215 -8.98 -23.96 -10.58
CA PRO A 215 -9.89 -22.83 -10.60
C PRO A 215 -9.93 -22.10 -9.25
N ASP A 216 -9.82 -20.78 -9.27
CA ASP A 216 -9.92 -19.93 -8.07
C ASP A 216 -10.62 -18.61 -8.38
N LYS A 217 -11.91 -18.53 -8.02
CA LYS A 217 -12.75 -17.32 -8.19
C LYS A 217 -12.36 -16.18 -7.26
N ASN A 218 -11.58 -16.45 -6.22
CA ASN A 218 -11.11 -15.46 -5.26
C ASN A 218 -9.70 -14.95 -5.58
N PHE A 219 -9.13 -15.31 -6.73
CA PHE A 219 -7.80 -14.86 -7.14
C PHE A 219 -7.63 -13.33 -7.10
N PRO A 220 -8.64 -12.50 -7.48
CA PRO A 220 -8.54 -11.05 -7.32
C PRO A 220 -8.40 -10.57 -5.87
N ALA A 221 -8.95 -11.29 -4.90
CA ALA A 221 -8.71 -11.00 -3.48
C ALA A 221 -7.29 -11.42 -3.09
N LEU A 222 -6.85 -12.60 -3.53
CA LEU A 222 -5.52 -13.11 -3.22
C LEU A 222 -4.39 -12.16 -3.67
N VAL A 223 -4.50 -11.57 -4.87
CA VAL A 223 -3.48 -10.66 -5.41
C VAL A 223 -3.45 -9.26 -4.75
N ALA A 224 -4.38 -8.97 -3.83
CA ALA A 224 -4.30 -7.79 -2.95
C ALA A 224 -3.32 -7.99 -1.78
N HIS A 225 -2.89 -9.23 -1.52
CA HIS A 225 -1.93 -9.54 -0.47
C HIS A 225 -0.54 -8.95 -0.79
N PRO A 226 0.20 -8.40 0.21
CA PRO A 226 1.52 -7.79 0.00
C PRO A 226 2.52 -8.61 -0.82
N ALA A 227 2.54 -9.93 -0.64
CA ALA A 227 3.39 -10.85 -1.39
C ALA A 227 3.22 -10.82 -2.92
N PHE A 228 2.10 -10.29 -3.42
CA PHE A 228 1.83 -10.14 -4.86
C PHE A 228 2.18 -8.76 -5.41
N ARG A 229 2.65 -7.83 -4.56
CA ARG A 229 3.00 -6.48 -5.01
C ARG A 229 4.25 -6.49 -5.88
N PRO A 230 4.31 -5.63 -6.90
CA PRO A 230 5.48 -5.55 -7.75
C PRO A 230 6.63 -4.90 -6.98
N VAL A 231 7.86 -5.23 -7.36
CA VAL A 231 9.07 -4.52 -6.96
C VAL A 231 9.81 -4.04 -8.20
N HIS A 232 10.32 -2.81 -8.13
CA HIS A 232 11.21 -2.30 -9.15
C HIS A 232 12.54 -3.07 -9.11
N GLU A 233 13.22 -3.22 -10.26
CA GLU A 233 14.48 -3.97 -10.34
C GLU A 233 15.59 -3.36 -9.47
N LEU A 234 15.59 -2.03 -9.34
CA LEU A 234 16.53 -1.29 -8.47
C LEU A 234 16.26 -1.46 -6.97
N SER A 235 15.14 -2.07 -6.59
CA SER A 235 14.74 -2.22 -5.18
C SER A 235 14.73 -3.67 -4.70
N VAL A 236 15.32 -4.55 -5.50
CA VAL A 236 15.46 -5.97 -5.16
C VAL A 236 16.45 -6.11 -4.00
N GLY A 237 15.97 -6.60 -2.85
CA GLY A 237 16.80 -6.96 -1.69
C GLY A 237 16.60 -6.07 -0.47
N ALA A 238 16.07 -4.85 -0.64
CA ALA A 238 16.04 -3.81 0.38
C ALA A 238 15.43 -4.25 1.73
N ASP A 239 16.31 -4.49 2.71
CA ASP A 239 15.98 -4.50 4.14
C ASP A 239 16.57 -3.26 4.85
N LEU A 240 16.03 -2.91 6.03
CA LEU A 240 16.61 -1.83 6.83
C LEU A 240 18.11 -1.97 7.15
N PRO A 241 18.66 -3.15 7.50
CA PRO A 241 20.09 -3.29 7.73
C PRO A 241 20.91 -3.00 6.46
N GLU A 242 20.46 -3.44 5.29
CA GLU A 242 21.13 -3.20 3.99
C GLU A 242 21.08 -1.71 3.62
N LEU A 243 19.93 -1.06 3.81
CA LEU A 243 19.76 0.38 3.59
C LEU A 243 20.63 1.23 4.53
N ARG A 244 20.85 0.77 5.77
CA ARG A 244 21.75 1.46 6.74
C ARG A 244 23.23 1.30 6.37
N GLU A 245 23.65 0.15 5.85
CA GLU A 245 25.05 -0.09 5.42
C GLU A 245 25.43 0.75 4.19
N GLU A 246 24.52 0.96 3.24
CA GLU A 246 24.78 1.89 2.12
C GLU A 246 24.81 3.35 2.57
N GLN A 247 23.91 3.78 3.45
CA GLN A 247 23.86 5.15 3.98
C GLN A 247 25.04 5.52 4.90
N THR A 248 25.75 4.54 5.44
CA THR A 248 26.94 4.75 6.30
C THR A 248 28.24 4.87 5.51
N ARG A 249 28.24 4.57 4.20
CA ARG A 249 29.43 4.68 3.35
C ARG A 249 29.72 6.11 2.87
N ASP A 250 28.72 6.98 2.86
CA ASP A 250 28.89 8.39 2.49
C ASP A 250 28.17 9.24 3.55
N GLY A 251 28.91 9.98 4.37
CA GLY A 251 28.39 10.73 5.53
C GLY A 251 27.51 11.95 5.18
N GLY A 252 26.59 11.79 4.22
CA GLY A 252 25.69 12.79 3.69
C GLY A 252 24.22 12.38 3.85
N GLN A 253 23.35 13.36 3.69
CA GLN A 253 21.88 13.29 3.73
C GLN A 253 21.30 11.96 3.21
N SER A 254 20.32 11.41 3.94
CA SER A 254 19.58 10.22 3.53
C SER A 254 18.96 10.44 2.15
N ASP A 255 19.55 9.85 1.11
CA ASP A 255 18.96 9.89 -0.22
C ASP A 255 17.58 9.24 -0.15
N GLU A 256 16.56 10.02 -0.52
CA GLU A 256 15.17 9.57 -0.72
C GLU A 256 15.05 8.45 -1.78
N ALA A 257 16.17 8.03 -2.37
CA ALA A 257 16.28 7.21 -3.56
C ALA A 257 16.53 5.72 -3.30
N ALA A 258 16.72 5.26 -2.06
CA ALA A 258 17.18 3.88 -1.86
C ALA A 258 16.10 2.81 -2.15
N VAL A 259 14.81 3.14 -2.07
CA VAL A 259 13.71 2.22 -2.43
C VAL A 259 12.73 2.87 -3.41
N VAL A 260 12.70 2.32 -4.63
CA VAL A 260 11.76 2.68 -5.68
C VAL A 260 10.42 1.98 -5.42
N THR A 261 9.38 2.79 -5.30
CA THR A 261 8.07 2.42 -4.75
C THR A 261 6.95 2.87 -5.70
N ASN A 262 5.76 2.27 -5.63
CA ASN A 262 4.62 2.63 -6.50
C ASN A 262 3.32 2.93 -5.75
N GLY A 263 3.36 2.96 -4.42
CA GLY A 263 2.21 3.21 -3.55
C GLY A 263 1.96 4.68 -3.26
N ALA A 264 0.99 4.93 -2.38
CA ALA A 264 0.55 6.26 -1.97
C ALA A 264 1.61 7.06 -1.21
N PHE A 265 2.61 6.38 -0.64
CA PHE A 265 3.71 6.99 0.09
C PHE A 265 5.06 6.48 -0.39
N SER A 266 6.09 7.29 -0.21
CA SER A 266 7.50 6.92 -0.39
C SER A 266 8.24 7.03 0.92
N LEU A 267 9.27 6.21 1.10
CA LEU A 267 10.14 6.28 2.27
C LEU A 267 10.91 7.60 2.26
N SER A 268 10.70 8.43 3.27
CA SER A 268 11.32 9.76 3.35
C SER A 268 12.51 9.80 4.30
N ARG A 269 12.41 9.11 5.44
CA ARG A 269 13.45 9.17 6.47
C ARG A 269 13.45 7.92 7.33
N LEU A 270 14.66 7.49 7.68
CA LEU A 270 14.94 6.48 8.68
C LEU A 270 15.71 7.15 9.82
N ALA A 271 15.05 7.33 10.96
CA ALA A 271 15.69 7.79 12.19
C ALA A 271 15.74 6.64 13.21
N GLY A 272 16.62 6.74 14.20
CA GLY A 272 16.84 5.65 15.16
C GLY A 272 15.57 5.19 15.89
N ASP A 273 14.59 6.07 16.06
CA ASP A 273 13.34 5.88 16.80
C ASP A 273 12.07 5.99 15.92
N SER A 274 12.22 6.24 14.61
CA SER A 274 11.09 6.48 13.73
C SER A 274 11.38 6.18 12.25
N VAL A 275 10.33 5.78 11.53
CA VAL A 275 10.33 5.63 10.06
C VAL A 275 9.27 6.58 9.50
N GLU A 276 9.70 7.51 8.66
CA GLU A 276 8.83 8.51 8.06
C GLU A 276 8.54 8.17 6.60
N LEU A 277 7.26 8.12 6.25
CA LEU A 277 6.77 8.04 4.89
C LEU A 277 6.14 9.38 4.49
N LYS A 278 6.45 9.86 3.29
CA LYS A 278 5.84 11.07 2.71
C LYS A 278 4.92 10.70 1.57
N ARG A 279 3.84 11.46 1.38
CA ARG A 279 2.93 11.26 0.24
C ARG A 279 3.70 11.29 -1.09
N ALA A 280 3.51 10.25 -1.90
CA ALA A 280 4.17 10.09 -3.19
C ALA A 280 3.43 10.88 -4.27
N GLN A 281 4.12 11.85 -4.89
CA GLN A 281 3.55 12.63 -6.00
C GLN A 281 3.43 11.81 -7.29
N SER A 282 4.21 10.73 -7.42
CA SER A 282 4.16 9.79 -8.54
C SER A 282 2.98 8.83 -8.49
N TYR A 283 2.29 8.73 -7.34
CA TYR A 283 1.18 7.80 -7.19
C TYR A 283 0.01 8.17 -8.11
N TRP A 284 -0.56 7.18 -8.81
CA TRP A 284 -1.57 7.44 -9.84
C TRP A 284 -2.85 8.09 -9.27
N ASP A 285 -3.14 7.84 -7.99
CA ASP A 285 -4.27 8.41 -7.25
C ASP A 285 -3.82 9.37 -6.15
N ALA A 286 -2.66 10.03 -6.32
CA ALA A 286 -2.16 11.03 -5.38
C ALA A 286 -3.20 12.11 -4.97
N PRO A 287 -4.09 12.59 -5.86
CA PRO A 287 -5.14 13.56 -5.48
C PRO A 287 -6.12 13.06 -4.40
N SER A 288 -6.31 11.74 -4.29
CA SER A 288 -7.19 11.15 -3.28
C SER A 288 -6.50 10.99 -1.93
N VAL A 289 -5.16 11.05 -1.88
CA VAL A 289 -4.37 10.91 -0.65
C VAL A 289 -4.33 12.23 0.10
N GLN A 290 -5.09 12.35 1.19
CA GLN A 290 -5.15 13.57 2.00
C GLN A 290 -3.98 13.75 2.97
N LEU A 291 -3.47 12.64 3.51
CA LEU A 291 -2.33 12.64 4.43
C LEU A 291 -1.05 13.11 3.73
N GLU A 292 -0.30 13.97 4.41
CA GLU A 292 1.01 14.44 3.98
C GLU A 292 2.11 13.47 4.36
N ARG A 293 2.00 12.88 5.55
CA ARG A 293 3.02 12.01 6.13
C ARG A 293 2.43 10.93 7.02
N VAL A 294 3.10 9.79 7.04
CA VAL A 294 2.87 8.69 7.99
C VAL A 294 4.16 8.47 8.76
N LEU A 295 4.09 8.53 10.09
CA LEU A 295 5.22 8.33 10.97
C LEU A 295 5.04 7.04 11.75
N PHE A 296 5.84 6.03 11.46
CA PHE A 296 5.97 4.85 12.29
C PHE A 296 6.86 5.22 13.48
N VAL A 297 6.36 5.00 14.69
CA VAL A 297 7.08 5.32 15.93
C VAL A 297 7.29 4.07 16.76
N ASP A 298 8.44 3.98 17.41
CA ASP A 298 8.68 2.91 18.37
C ASP A 298 7.94 3.21 19.68
N ARG A 299 6.95 2.37 19.99
CA ARG A 299 6.24 2.35 21.27
C ARG A 299 6.06 0.89 21.69
N SER A 300 7.17 0.30 22.13
CA SER A 300 7.22 -1.08 22.61
C SER A 300 6.51 -1.34 23.93
N ASP A 301 6.13 -0.29 24.66
CA ASP A 301 5.36 -0.38 25.91
C ASP A 301 4.10 0.50 25.89
N THR A 302 3.07 0.02 26.61
CA THR A 302 1.74 0.63 26.64
C THR A 302 1.75 2.03 27.25
N GLU A 303 2.62 2.30 28.22
CA GLU A 303 2.70 3.61 28.88
C GLU A 303 3.28 4.66 27.91
N GLY A 304 4.34 4.31 27.19
CA GLY A 304 4.91 5.14 26.13
C GLY A 304 3.94 5.39 24.98
N ALA A 305 3.10 4.40 24.63
CA ALA A 305 2.07 4.57 23.60
C ALA A 305 0.96 5.56 24.02
N LEU A 306 0.55 5.54 25.29
CA LEU A 306 -0.48 6.42 25.83
C LEU A 306 0.00 7.85 26.09
N ALA A 307 1.30 8.04 26.33
CA ALA A 307 1.90 9.35 26.61
C ALA A 307 2.21 10.19 25.35
N ALA A 308 1.97 9.65 24.14
CA ALA A 308 2.45 10.17 22.86
C ALA A 308 1.44 11.06 22.09
#